data_AF-A0A7X0F9Q2-F1
#
_entry.id   AF-A0A7X0F9Q2-F1
#
_cell.length_a   1.000
_cell.length_b   1.000
_cell.length_c   1.000
_cell.angle_alpha   90.00
_cell.angle_beta   90.00
_cell.angle_gamma   90.00
#
_symmetry.space_group_name_H-M   'P 1'
#
loop_
_entity.id
_entity.type
_entity.pdbx_description
1 polymer ?
#
loop_
_entity_poly.entity_id
_entity_poly.type
_entity_poly.pdbx_seq_one_letter_code
_entity_poly.pdbx_strand_id
1 'polypeptide(L)'
;MPTYKLGSSSLVHAPGLIAWAINAYVFPRDRAAILRVVTDTWPGLPADSARRLLTGEQAYRIEDDTIVIDVTQTDVADATSWTMDSTGKVGQ
;
A
#
# COMPACT_ATOMS: atom_id res chain seq x y z
N MET A 1 -14.02 5.35 -5.05
CA MET A 1 -12.70 4.71 -5.26
C MET A 1 -11.67 5.72 -4.80
N PRO A 2 -10.83 5.41 -3.80
CA PRO A 2 -9.74 6.31 -3.45
C PRO A 2 -8.71 6.33 -4.59
N THR A 3 -8.30 7.55 -4.96
CA THR A 3 -7.22 7.78 -5.94
C THR A 3 -6.02 8.33 -5.19
N TYR A 4 -4.87 7.67 -5.32
CA TYR A 4 -3.60 8.13 -4.74
C TYR A 4 -2.75 8.76 -5.84
N LYS A 5 -2.18 9.92 -5.53
CA LYS A 5 -1.27 10.65 -6.42
C LYS A 5 0.11 10.69 -5.78
N LEU A 6 1.06 9.96 -6.35
CA LEU A 6 2.44 9.91 -5.90
C LEU A 6 3.25 10.89 -6.75
N GLY A 7 3.28 12.14 -6.28
CA GLY A 7 3.98 13.23 -6.97
C GLY A 7 5.49 13.14 -6.81
N SER A 8 6.19 13.67 -7.81
CA SER A 8 7.63 13.93 -7.71
C SER A 8 7.94 15.06 -6.73
N SER A 9 9.18 15.11 -6.25
CA SER A 9 9.74 16.20 -5.45
C SER A 9 11.14 16.58 -5.96
N SER A 10 11.77 17.60 -5.38
CA SER A 10 13.14 17.99 -5.74
C SER A 10 14.18 16.87 -5.53
N LEU A 11 13.90 15.89 -4.65
CA LEU A 11 14.80 14.77 -4.36
C LEU A 11 14.33 13.43 -4.96
N VAL A 12 13.10 13.37 -5.47
CA VAL A 12 12.48 12.11 -5.91
C VAL A 12 11.78 12.32 -7.24
N HIS A 13 12.22 11.59 -8.26
CA HIS A 13 11.47 11.43 -9.50
C HIS A 13 10.55 10.21 -9.37
N ALA A 14 9.23 10.45 -9.22
CA ALA A 14 8.26 9.41 -8.86
C ALA A 14 8.19 8.26 -9.87
N PRO A 15 8.13 8.50 -11.21
CA PRO A 15 8.14 7.42 -12.19
C PRO A 15 9.39 6.55 -12.10
N GLY A 16 10.57 7.17 -11.99
CA GLY A 16 11.83 6.46 -11.86
C GLY A 16 11.92 5.64 -10.58
N LEU A 17 11.50 6.21 -9.44
CA LEU A 17 11.52 5.52 -8.15
C LEU A 17 10.57 4.31 -8.15
N ILE A 18 9.34 4.46 -8.65
CA ILE A 18 8.38 3.36 -8.72
C ILE A 18 8.85 2.26 -9.68
N ALA A 19 9.40 2.62 -10.85
CA ALA A 19 9.94 1.64 -11.78
C ALA A 19 11.12 0.85 -11.16
N TRP A 20 12.03 1.52 -10.46
CA TRP A 20 13.10 0.86 -9.70
C TRP A 20 12.54 -0.04 -8.61
N ALA A 21 11.58 0.44 -7.83
CA ALA A 21 11.01 -0.29 -6.71
C ALA A 21 10.29 -1.57 -7.16
N ILE A 22 9.50 -1.52 -8.24
CA ILE A 22 8.86 -2.71 -8.84
C ILE A 22 9.92 -3.77 -9.19
N ASN A 23 10.99 -3.36 -9.87
CA ASN A 23 12.07 -4.27 -10.24
C ASN A 23 12.79 -4.86 -9.02
N ALA A 24 13.05 -4.04 -7.99
CA ALA A 24 13.69 -4.48 -6.76
C ALA A 24 12.79 -5.41 -5.93
N TYR A 25 11.46 -5.26 -6.02
CA TYR A 25 10.50 -6.05 -5.24
C TYR A 25 10.44 -7.53 -5.64
N VAL A 26 11.02 -7.88 -6.79
CA VAL A 26 11.21 -9.28 -7.21
C VAL A 26 12.07 -10.05 -6.20
N PHE A 27 13.00 -9.39 -5.50
CA PHE A 27 13.89 -10.02 -4.52
C PHE A 27 13.23 -10.15 -3.13
N PRO A 28 12.90 -11.36 -2.65
CA PRO A 28 12.12 -11.53 -1.43
C PRO A 28 12.77 -10.96 -0.16
N ARG A 29 14.11 -10.95 -0.11
CA ARG A 29 14.88 -10.43 1.03
C ARG A 29 14.74 -8.90 1.19
N ASP A 30 14.51 -8.19 0.08
CA ASP A 30 14.51 -6.74 0.06
C ASP A 30 13.10 -6.14 0.16
N ARG A 31 12.05 -6.94 -0.06
CA ARG A 31 10.65 -6.49 -0.10
C ARG A 31 10.25 -5.58 1.06
N ALA A 32 10.61 -5.95 2.30
CA ALA A 32 10.27 -5.15 3.47
C ALA A 32 10.93 -3.75 3.42
N ALA A 33 12.19 -3.68 2.98
CA ALA A 33 12.90 -2.42 2.81
C ALA A 33 12.34 -1.60 1.64
N ILE A 34 12.08 -2.23 0.50
CA ILE A 34 11.52 -1.55 -0.68
C ILE A 34 10.11 -1.01 -0.40
N LEU A 35 9.26 -1.80 0.25
CA LEU A 35 7.93 -1.35 0.67
C LEU A 35 8.03 -0.11 1.56
N ARG A 36 8.95 -0.15 2.55
CA ARG A 36 9.19 0.97 3.44
C ARG A 36 9.66 2.22 2.70
N VAL A 37 10.59 2.09 1.76
CA VAL A 37 11.05 3.23 0.95
C VAL A 37 9.87 3.91 0.26
N VAL A 38 8.96 3.14 -0.32
CA VAL A 38 7.77 3.70 -1.00
C VAL A 38 6.80 4.35 -0.01
N THR A 39 6.46 3.68 1.10
CA THR A 39 5.50 4.23 2.07
C THR A 39 6.06 5.43 2.83
N ASP A 40 7.37 5.47 3.09
CA ASP A 40 8.03 6.62 3.75
C ASP A 40 8.14 7.81 2.78
N THR A 41 8.26 7.55 1.47
CA THR A 41 8.26 8.62 0.44
C THR A 41 6.87 9.24 0.28
N TRP A 42 5.81 8.44 0.34
CA TRP A 42 4.43 8.90 0.22
C TRP A 42 3.57 8.39 1.39
N PRO A 43 3.57 9.10 2.54
CA PRO A 43 2.91 8.64 3.77
C PRO A 43 1.38 8.51 3.66
N GLY A 44 0.77 9.08 2.63
CA GLY A 44 -0.66 8.93 2.34
C GLY A 44 -1.03 7.64 1.61
N LEU A 45 -0.06 6.84 1.16
CA LEU A 45 -0.29 5.58 0.46
C LEU A 45 -0.35 4.41 1.45
N PRO A 46 -1.49 3.68 1.57
CA PRO A 46 -1.58 2.51 2.43
C PRO A 46 -0.60 1.42 1.99
N ALA A 47 -0.01 0.71 2.97
CA ALA A 47 0.97 -0.35 2.72
C ALA A 47 0.42 -1.47 1.82
N ASP A 48 -0.86 -1.83 1.94
CA ASP A 48 -1.50 -2.81 1.06
C ASP A 48 -1.55 -2.34 -0.40
N SER A 49 -1.84 -1.05 -0.63
CA SER A 49 -1.85 -0.47 -1.98
C SER A 49 -0.44 -0.41 -2.56
N ALA A 50 0.55 -0.03 -1.75
CA ALA A 50 1.95 -0.05 -2.15
C ALA A 50 2.42 -1.47 -2.49
N ARG A 51 2.05 -2.49 -1.70
CA ARG A 51 2.38 -3.89 -2.00
C ARG A 51 1.81 -4.33 -3.34
N ARG A 52 0.51 -4.09 -3.58
CA ARG A 52 -0.15 -4.47 -4.84
C ARG A 52 0.44 -3.75 -6.05
N LEU A 53 0.83 -2.48 -5.89
CA LEU A 53 1.57 -1.74 -6.91
C LEU A 53 2.90 -2.43 -7.23
N LEU A 54 3.68 -2.77 -6.19
CA LEU A 54 5.01 -3.34 -6.33
C LEU A 54 5.01 -4.80 -6.83
N THR A 55 3.94 -5.56 -6.58
CA THR A 55 3.75 -6.90 -7.17
C THR A 55 3.18 -6.86 -8.58
N GLY A 56 2.75 -5.69 -9.08
CA GLY A 56 2.10 -5.53 -10.38
C GLY A 56 0.61 -5.93 -10.39
N GLU A 57 0.03 -6.28 -9.24
CA GLU A 57 -1.39 -6.58 -9.10
C GLU A 57 -2.28 -5.33 -9.30
N GLN A 58 -1.74 -4.15 -8.99
CA GLN A 58 -2.43 -2.88 -9.14
C GLN A 58 -1.84 -2.11 -10.33
N ALA A 59 -2.70 -1.84 -11.32
CA ALA A 59 -2.36 -0.95 -12.42
C ALA A 59 -2.22 0.50 -11.94
N TYR A 60 -1.33 1.25 -12.59
CA TYR A 60 -1.12 2.67 -12.38
C TYR A 60 -0.94 3.37 -13.73
N ARG A 61 -1.05 4.69 -13.73
CA ARG A 61 -0.72 5.55 -14.88
C ARG A 61 0.20 6.68 -14.46
N ILE A 62 0.79 7.35 -15.44
CA ILE A 62 1.67 8.49 -15.24
C ILE A 62 0.98 9.73 -15.81
N GLU A 63 0.83 10.77 -14.99
CA GLU A 63 0.33 12.09 -15.37
C GLU A 63 1.35 13.13 -14.89
N ASP A 64 2.01 13.87 -15.77
CA ASP A 64 2.95 14.96 -15.43
C ASP A 64 3.94 14.59 -14.29
N ASP A 65 4.70 13.51 -14.48
CA ASP A 65 5.65 12.96 -13.48
C ASP A 65 5.02 12.56 -12.13
N THR A 66 3.72 12.32 -12.11
CA THR A 66 2.97 11.81 -10.97
C THR A 66 2.45 10.41 -11.28
N ILE A 67 2.65 9.46 -10.37
CA ILE A 67 2.02 8.15 -10.47
C ILE A 67 0.61 8.24 -9.89
N VAL A 68 -0.39 7.89 -10.69
CA VAL A 68 -1.79 7.89 -10.27
C VAL A 68 -2.30 6.46 -10.17
N ILE A 69 -2.84 6.14 -8.99
CA ILE A 69 -3.32 4.80 -8.63
C ILE A 69 -4.79 4.91 -8.26
N ASP A 70 -5.65 4.28 -9.05
CA ASP A 70 -7.06 4.12 -8.72
C ASP A 70 -7.24 2.79 -8.00
N VAL A 71 -7.44 2.86 -6.68
CA VAL A 71 -7.66 1.66 -5.89
C VAL A 71 -9.11 1.26 -6.05
N THR A 72 -9.32 0.17 -6.78
CA THR A 72 -10.58 -0.58 -6.73
C THR A 72 -10.64 -1.15 -5.31
N GLN A 73 -11.65 -0.73 -4.53
CA GLN A 73 -11.88 -1.26 -3.21
C GLN A 73 -12.24 -2.74 -3.37
N THR A 74 -11.25 -3.63 -3.36
CA THR A 74 -11.47 -5.06 -3.23
C THR A 74 -11.76 -5.33 -1.76
N ASP A 75 -13.04 -5.52 -1.50
CA ASP A 75 -13.71 -5.82 -0.24
C ASP A 75 -12.90 -6.61 0.82
N VAL A 76 -13.02 -6.08 2.05
CA VAL A 76 -12.98 -6.66 3.41
C VAL A 76 -11.68 -7.24 3.99
N ALA A 77 -11.19 -6.54 5.02
CA ALA A 77 -11.15 -7.11 6.37
C ALA A 77 -11.74 -6.07 7.34
N ASP A 78 -13.07 -5.97 7.35
CA ASP A 78 -13.84 -5.61 8.54
C ASP A 78 -13.60 -6.74 9.56
N ALA A 79 -12.43 -6.70 10.18
CA ALA A 79 -12.09 -7.53 11.31
C ALA A 79 -11.95 -6.58 12.48
N THR A 80 -13.07 -6.20 13.10
CA THR A 80 -13.33 -6.36 14.55
C THR A 80 -14.72 -5.80 14.86
N SER A 81 -15.75 -6.51 14.44
CA SER A 81 -17.07 -6.38 15.06
C SER A 81 -17.74 -7.76 15.14
N TRP A 82 -17.17 -8.66 15.97
CA TRP A 82 -17.98 -9.70 16.62
C TRP A 82 -17.53 -9.99 18.06
N THR A 83 -18.34 -9.45 18.98
CA THR A 83 -18.71 -9.74 20.38
C THR A 83 -18.04 -10.85 21.22
N MET A 84 -17.82 -10.53 22.50
CA MET A 84 -18.16 -11.44 23.62
C MET A 84 -18.93 -10.66 24.70
N ASP A 85 -20.26 -10.71 24.61
CA ASP A 85 -21.17 -10.67 25.73
C ASP A 85 -21.35 -12.11 26.24
N SER A 86 -20.74 -12.44 27.38
CA SER A 86 -21.00 -13.70 28.07
C SER A 86 -21.31 -13.44 29.54
N THR A 87 -22.59 -13.21 29.81
CA THR A 87 -23.21 -13.64 31.07
C THR A 87 -23.00 -15.15 31.22
N GLY A 88 -22.25 -15.57 32.24
CA GLY A 88 -22.08 -16.98 32.60
C GLY A 88 -21.26 -17.15 33.89
N LYS A 89 -21.95 -17.23 35.04
CA LYS A 89 -21.39 -17.63 36.33
C LYS A 89 -20.65 -18.97 36.26
N VAL A 90 -19.57 -19.12 37.03
CA VAL A 90 -19.26 -20.31 37.86
C VAL A 90 -18.32 -19.89 39.01
N GLY A 91 -18.47 -20.56 40.16
CA GLY A 91 -18.16 -20.02 41.48
C GLY A 91 -16.71 -20.12 41.98
N GLN A 92 -16.51 -19.48 43.13
CA GLN A 92 -15.68 -19.97 44.23
C GLN A 92 -16.53 -19.97 45.50
#